data_AF-A0A0L0CJQ4-F1
#
_entry.id   AF-A0A0L0CJQ4-F1
#
_cell.length_a   1.000
_cell.length_b   1.000
_cell.length_c   1.000
_cell.angle_alpha   90.00
_cell.angle_beta   90.00
_cell.angle_gamma   90.00
#
_symmetry.space_group_name_H-M   'P 1'
#
loop_
_entity.id
_entity.type
_entity.pdbx_description
1 polymer ?
#
loop_
_entity_poly.entity_id
_entity_poly.type
_entity_poly.pdbx_seq_one_letter_code
_entity_poly.pdbx_strand_id
1 'polypeptide(L)' 'MATITDEEWEEYKKKNNKVYGDEGEERRRRAIVAERKKIVEEHNLKFKKGEVEYQGRLNSMSDYTDEERTRMHGFRMT' A
#
# COMPACT_ATOMS: atom_id res chain seq x y z
N MET A 1 0.30 -5.72 -14.90
CA MET A 1 -0.34 -4.64 -14.13
C MET A 1 -0.97 -5.29 -12.91
N ALA A 2 -0.51 -4.99 -11.69
CA ALA A 2 -1.22 -5.47 -10.51
C ALA A 2 -2.59 -4.77 -10.48
N THR A 3 -3.68 -5.52 -10.43
CA THR A 3 -5.05 -4.98 -10.47
C THR A 3 -5.72 -5.28 -9.14
N ILE A 4 -6.06 -4.23 -8.39
CA ILE A 4 -6.94 -4.34 -7.23
C ILE A 4 -8.40 -4.24 -7.71
N THR A 5 -9.27 -5.13 -7.25
CA THR A 5 -10.70 -5.06 -7.59
C THR A 5 -11.33 -3.82 -6.96
N ASP A 6 -12.43 -3.36 -7.54
CA ASP A 6 -13.17 -2.20 -7.00
C ASP A 6 -13.67 -2.49 -5.58
N GLU A 7 -14.07 -3.72 -5.30
CA GLU A 7 -14.47 -4.16 -3.95
C GLU A 7 -13.34 -4.00 -2.93
N GLU A 8 -12.14 -4.49 -3.24
CA GLU A 8 -10.98 -4.36 -2.35
C GLU A 8 -10.52 -2.91 -2.19
N TRP A 9 -10.70 -2.08 -3.23
CA TRP A 9 -10.42 -0.66 -3.18
C TRP A 9 -11.40 0.08 -2.27
N GLU A 10 -12.70 -0.21 -2.36
CA GLU A 10 -13.72 0.35 -1.47
C GLU A 10 -13.50 -0.11 -0.01
N GLU A 11 -13.19 -1.39 0.21
CA GLU A 11 -12.83 -1.89 1.54
C GLU A 11 -11.59 -1.19 2.09
N TYR A 12 -10.57 -0.98 1.26
CA TYR A 12 -9.37 -0.25 1.65
C TYR A 12 -9.70 1.19 2.07
N LYS A 13 -10.50 1.91 1.26
CA LYS A 13 -10.93 3.28 1.56
C LYS A 13 -11.70 3.34 2.87
N LYS A 14 -12.68 2.43 3.04
CA LYS A 14 -13.51 2.35 4.24
C LYS A 14 -12.70 2.03 5.49
N LYS A 15 -11.80 1.05 5.42
CA LYS A 15 -10.97 0.61 6.55
C LYS A 15 -9.96 1.67 6.98
N ASN A 16 -9.43 2.45 6.03
CA ASN A 16 -8.43 3.47 6.28
C ASN A 16 -9.03 4.89 6.36
N ASN A 17 -10.35 5.03 6.29
CA ASN A 17 -11.07 6.32 6.25
C ASN A 17 -10.46 7.31 5.25
N LYS A 18 -10.13 6.83 4.05
CA LYS A 18 -9.51 7.63 2.99
C LYS A 18 -10.59 8.24 2.10
N VAL A 19 -10.48 9.54 1.88
CA VAL A 19 -11.30 10.30 0.93
C VAL A 19 -10.35 10.98 -0.04
N TYR A 20 -10.49 10.70 -1.33
CA TYR A 20 -9.71 11.33 -2.39
C TYR A 20 -10.61 12.32 -3.12
N GLY A 21 -10.11 13.55 -3.35
CA GLY A 21 -10.90 14.63 -3.94
C GLY A 21 -10.95 14.62 -5.47
N ASP A 22 -10.06 13.87 -6.13
CA ASP A 22 -9.86 13.89 -7.58
C ASP A 22 -9.74 12.46 -8.14
N GLU A 23 -10.36 12.20 -9.30
CA GLU A 23 -10.31 10.89 -9.98
C GLU A 23 -8.90 10.53 -10.46
N GLY A 24 -8.10 11.54 -10.82
CA GLY A 24 -6.70 11.37 -11.20
C GLY A 24 -5.83 10.96 -10.01
N GLU A 25 -6.08 11.55 -8.83
CA GLU A 25 -5.44 11.11 -7.58
C GLU A 25 -5.89 9.71 -7.20
N GLU A 26 -7.19 9.41 -7.28
CA GLU A 26 -7.71 8.08 -6.95
C GLU A 26 -7.06 6.99 -7.82
N ARG A 27 -6.95 7.22 -9.12
CA ARG A 27 -6.29 6.27 -10.04
C ARG A 27 -4.82 6.04 -9.69
N ARG A 28 -4.09 7.10 -9.35
CA ARG A 28 -2.68 7.01 -8.93
C ARG A 28 -2.54 6.23 -7.62
N ARG A 29 -3.34 6.59 -6.60
CA ARG A 29 -3.35 5.93 -5.29
C ARG A 29 -3.74 4.46 -5.40
N ARG A 30 -4.72 4.14 -6.25
CA ARG A 30 -5.14 2.76 -6.54
C ARG A 30 -4.01 1.94 -7.17
N ALA A 31 -3.25 2.51 -8.10
CA ALA A 31 -2.08 1.85 -8.69
C ALA A 31 -0.99 1.55 -7.65
N ILE A 32 -0.71 2.50 -6.74
CA ILE A 32 0.26 2.33 -5.66
C ILE A 32 -0.18 1.21 -4.71
N VAL A 33 -1.45 1.21 -4.28
CA VAL A 33 -1.97 0.17 -3.38
C VAL A 33 -1.93 -1.20 -4.04
N ALA A 34 -2.22 -1.30 -5.35
CA ALA A 34 -2.11 -2.56 -6.08
C ALA A 34 -0.66 -3.09 -6.12
N GLU A 35 0.33 -2.21 -6.28
CA GLU A 35 1.74 -2.58 -6.21
C GLU A 35 2.14 -3.04 -4.80
N ARG A 36 1.74 -2.31 -3.75
CA ARG A 36 1.99 -2.70 -2.36
C ARG A 36 1.33 -4.04 -2.01
N LYS A 37 0.14 -4.32 -2.55
CA LYS A 37 -0.55 -5.60 -2.36
C LYS A 37 0.29 -6.76 -2.89
N LYS A 38 0.83 -6.61 -4.10
CA LYS A 38 1.70 -7.63 -4.72
C LYS A 38 2.93 -7.91 -3.85
N ILE A 39 3.56 -6.87 -3.31
CA ILE A 39 4.73 -7.01 -2.43
C ILE A 39 4.35 -7.78 -1.15
N VAL A 40 3.20 -7.44 -0.55
CA VAL A 40 2.68 -8.13 0.64
C VAL A 40 2.37 -9.60 0.34
N GLU A 41 1.74 -9.90 -0.79
CA GLU A 41 1.44 -11.27 -1.21
C GLU A 41 2.72 -12.08 -1.41
N GLU A 42 3.72 -11.52 -2.11
CA GLU A 42 5.02 -12.18 -2.28
C GLU A 42 5.72 -12.43 -0.93
N HIS A 43 5.67 -11.46 -0.02
CA HIS A 43 6.20 -11.61 1.33
C HIS A 43 5.47 -12.72 2.11
N ASN A 44 4.15 -12.76 2.02
CA ASN A 44 3.34 -13.79 2.69
C ASN A 44 3.56 -15.18 2.09
N LEU A 45 3.92 -15.28 0.81
CA LEU A 45 4.36 -16.55 0.20
C LEU A 45 5.71 -17.01 0.77
N LYS A 46 6.68 -16.09 0.95
CA LYS A 46 7.96 -16.39 1.63
C LYS A 46 7.72 -16.81 3.08
N PHE A 47 6.76 -16.19 3.76
CA PHE A 47 6.38 -16.56 5.13
C PHE A 47 5.85 -18.00 5.18
N LYS A 48 4.97 -18.38 4.24
CA LYS A 48 4.46 -19.75 4.14
C LYS A 48 5.56 -20.78 3.86
N LYS A 49 6.64 -20.37 3.20
CA LYS A 49 7.83 -21.21 2.97
C LYS A 49 8.77 -21.27 4.18
N GLY A 50 8.52 -20.47 5.22
CA GLY A 50 9.39 -20.36 6.40
C GLY A 50 10.66 -19.52 6.17
N GLU A 51 10.73 -18.75 5.09
CA GLU A 51 11.91 -17.90 4.77
C GLU A 51 11.90 -16.56 5.51
N VAL A 52 10.72 -16.13 5.99
CA VAL A 52 10.54 -14.89 6.77
C VAL A 52 9.61 -15.17 7.95
N GLU A 53 9.82 -14.45 9.06
CA GLU A 53 9.14 -14.71 10.34
C GLU A 53 7.87 -13.86 10.56
N TYR A 54 7.54 -12.97 9.62
CA TYR A 54 6.38 -12.10 9.74
C TYR A 54 5.50 -12.09 8.50
N GLN A 55 4.24 -11.70 8.68
CA GLN A 55 3.30 -11.48 7.59
C GLN A 55 3.06 -9.98 7.40
N GLY A 56 2.94 -9.58 6.14
CA GLY A 56 2.55 -8.22 5.77
C GLY A 56 1.04 -8.11 5.61
N ARG A 57 0.52 -6.89 5.81
CA ARG A 57 -0.84 -6.52 5.41
C ARG A 57 -0.85 -5.10 4.83
N LEU A 58 -1.82 -4.81 3.98
CA LEU A 58 -2.12 -3.43 3.57
C LEU A 58 -2.61 -2.62 4.77
N ASN A 59 -2.04 -1.43 4.94
CA ASN A 59 -2.32 -0.46 5.99
C ASN A 59 -2.63 0.91 5.38
N SER A 60 -2.95 1.90 6.20
CA SER A 60 -3.26 3.27 5.76
C SER A 60 -2.10 4.02 5.12
N MET A 61 -0.90 3.44 5.16
CA MET A 61 0.32 3.96 4.52
C MET A 61 0.59 3.28 3.17
N SER A 62 -0.25 2.33 2.76
CA SER A 62 -0.03 1.58 1.52
C SER A 62 -0.32 2.39 0.26
N ASP A 63 -1.00 3.53 0.39
CA ASP A 63 -1.23 4.50 -0.68
C ASP A 63 -0.13 5.57 -0.79
N TYR A 64 0.89 5.54 0.07
CA TYR A 64 1.97 6.54 0.07
C TYR A 64 3.04 6.17 -0.95
N THR A 65 3.52 7.20 -1.65
CA THR A 65 4.73 7.13 -2.47
C THR A 65 5.98 7.06 -1.58
N ASP A 66 7.06 6.52 -2.13
CA ASP A 66 8.34 6.49 -1.43
C ASP A 66 8.84 7.89 -1.04
N GLU A 67 8.56 8.90 -1.87
CA GLU A 67 8.89 10.31 -1.56
C GLU A 67 8.07 10.88 -0.40
N GLU A 68 6.77 10.56 -0.30
CA GLU A 68 5.95 10.96 0.85
C GLU A 68 6.41 10.26 2.13
N ARG A 69 6.77 8.97 2.02
CA ARG A 69 7.29 8.19 3.15
C ARG A 69 8.61 8.74 3.66
N THR A 70 9.56 9.06 2.77
CA THR A 70 10.83 9.68 3.17
C THR A 70 10.62 11.04 3.84
N ARG A 71 9.65 11.84 3.37
CA ARG A 71 9.31 13.13 3.99
C ARG A 71 8.68 13.01 5.39
N MET A 72 8.01 11.89 5.70
CA MET A 72 7.50 11.63 7.05
C MET A 72 8.61 11.36 8.06
N HIS A 73 9.73 10.81 7.60
CA HIS A 73 10.87 10.57 8.46
C HIS A 73 11.62 11.90 8.61
N GLY A 74 11.50 12.55 9.76
CA GLY A 74 12.20 13.80 10.10
C GLY A 74 13.74 13.69 10.13
N PHE A 75 14.31 12.71 9.44
CA PHE A 75 15.71 12.47 9.29
C PHE A 75 16.32 13.59 8.44
N ARG A 76 16.94 14.56 9.13
CA ARG A 76 17.84 15.54 8.52
C ARG A 76 19.24 14.96 8.52
N MET A 77 19.81 14.74 7.33
CA MET A 77 21.26 14.62 7.20
C MET A 77 21.86 16.01 7.49
N THR A 78 22.32 16.22 8.72
CA THR A 78 23.21 17.32 9.10
C THR A 78 24.66 16.87 9.06
#